data_AF-A0A7K0XF90-F1
#
_entry.id   AF-A0A7K0XF90-F1
#
_cell.length_a   1.000
_cell.length_b   1.000
_cell.length_c   1.000
_cell.angle_alpha   90.00
_cell.angle_beta   90.00
_cell.angle_gamma   90.00
#
_symmetry.space_group_name_H-M   'P 1'
#
loop_
_entity.id
_entity.type
_entity.pdbx_description
1 polymer ?
#
loop_
_entity_poly.entity_id
_entity_poly.type
_entity_poly.pdbx_seq_one_letter_code
_entity_poly.pdbx_strand_id
1 'polypeptide(L)'
;SREKIREFARAIGERNAVFIDRDAARALGYEDIIAPPTFATVVAMESSQTVMFDPELGLDFSRVVHAEQSYSYSRPICAGDELIVSSMIENIRVVAGNDMLTTKASIDTVSGEHVLTTTSVLVSRGVQTP
;
A
#
# COMPACT_ATOMS: atom_id res chain seq x y z
N SER A 1 12.53 4.89 -6.10
CA SER A 1 13.90 5.46 -6.15
C SER A 1 14.44 5.66 -4.74
N ARG A 2 15.77 5.76 -4.56
CA ARG A 2 16.40 5.94 -3.23
C ARG A 2 15.89 7.17 -2.49
N GLU A 3 15.82 8.31 -3.17
CA GLU A 3 15.39 9.57 -2.55
C GLU A 3 13.94 9.50 -2.07
N LYS A 4 13.05 8.82 -2.80
CA LYS A 4 11.67 8.66 -2.34
C LYS A 4 11.56 7.77 -1.10
N ILE A 5 12.38 6.73 -1.01
CA ILE A 5 12.48 5.87 0.18
C ILE A 5 12.98 6.69 1.39
N ARG A 6 14.03 7.48 1.21
CA ARG A 6 14.59 8.35 2.26
C ARG A 6 13.60 9.44 2.71
N GLU A 7 12.92 10.07 1.75
CA GLU A 7 11.86 11.05 2.01
C GLU A 7 10.76 10.43 2.87
N PHE A 8 10.28 9.24 2.48
CA PHE A 8 9.24 8.54 3.24
C PHE A 8 9.72 8.13 4.63
N ALA A 9 10.93 7.55 4.75
CA ALA A 9 11.51 7.19 6.05
C ALA A 9 11.58 8.40 6.98
N ARG A 10 12.04 9.55 6.49
CA ARG A 10 12.03 10.81 7.26
C ARG A 10 10.62 11.25 7.65
N ALA A 11 9.65 11.15 6.74
CA ALA A 11 8.27 11.56 6.98
C ALA A 11 7.61 10.75 8.11
N ILE A 12 7.94 9.47 8.25
CA ILE A 12 7.43 8.60 9.32
C ILE A 12 8.33 8.57 10.56
N GLY A 13 9.43 9.33 10.57
CA GLY A 13 10.39 9.36 11.69
C GLY A 13 11.29 8.13 11.80
N GLU A 14 11.36 7.30 10.76
CA GLU A 14 12.23 6.12 10.70
C GLU A 14 13.70 6.54 10.53
N ARG A 15 14.58 5.93 11.33
CA ARG A 15 16.01 6.29 11.44
C ARG A 15 16.95 5.10 11.26
N ASN A 16 16.43 3.88 11.11
CA ASN A 16 17.26 2.71 10.88
C ASN A 16 18.06 2.88 9.60
N ALA A 17 19.39 2.68 9.71
CA ALA A 17 20.35 2.87 8.64
C ALA A 17 20.02 2.05 7.39
N VAL A 18 19.37 0.88 7.52
CA VAL A 18 18.99 0.00 6.40
C VAL A 18 18.08 0.69 5.36
N PHE A 19 17.34 1.74 5.76
CA PHE A 19 16.42 2.48 4.90
C PHE A 19 17.04 3.77 4.33
N ILE A 20 18.23 4.18 4.76
CA ILE A 20 18.81 5.49 4.43
C ILE A 20 20.27 5.43 3.95
N ASP A 21 21.04 4.46 4.44
CA ASP A 21 22.45 4.25 4.16
C ASP A 21 22.64 2.96 3.36
N ARG A 22 23.26 3.10 2.18
CA ARG A 22 23.47 2.01 1.24
C ARG A 22 24.48 0.99 1.74
N ASP A 23 25.54 1.43 2.41
CA ASP A 23 26.59 0.55 2.90
C ASP A 23 26.08 -0.25 4.10
N ALA A 24 25.26 0.36 4.95
CA ALA A 24 24.56 -0.34 6.02
C ALA A 24 23.60 -1.42 5.47
N ALA A 25 22.83 -1.11 4.43
CA ALA A 25 21.95 -2.09 3.80
C ALA A 25 22.72 -3.24 3.14
N ARG A 26 23.83 -2.94 2.46
CA ARG A 26 24.71 -3.94 1.85
C ARG A 26 25.40 -4.84 2.85
N ALA A 27 25.79 -4.31 4.01
CA ALA A 27 26.33 -5.10 5.10
C ALA A 27 25.33 -6.15 5.63
N LEU A 28 24.02 -5.95 5.40
CA LEU A 28 22.95 -6.89 5.73
C LEU A 28 22.54 -7.78 4.55
N GLY A 29 23.25 -7.70 3.42
CA GLY A 29 23.02 -8.55 2.24
C GLY A 29 22.00 -8.00 1.24
N TYR A 30 21.50 -6.78 1.42
CA TYR A 30 20.64 -6.14 0.43
C TYR A 30 21.46 -5.51 -0.70
N GLU A 31 20.90 -5.47 -1.91
CA GLU A 31 21.58 -4.86 -3.06
C GLU A 31 21.76 -3.33 -2.88
N ASP A 32 20.77 -2.70 -2.25
CA ASP A 32 20.70 -1.28 -1.93
C ASP A 32 19.80 -1.03 -0.71
N ILE A 33 19.50 0.23 -0.40
CA ILE A 33 18.54 0.57 0.68
C ILE A 33 17.18 -0.05 0.38
N ILE A 34 16.55 -0.60 1.41
CA ILE A 34 15.19 -1.12 1.31
C ILE A 34 14.18 -0.05 1.73
N ALA A 35 12.92 -0.23 1.35
CA ALA A 35 11.85 0.65 1.76
C ALA A 35 11.31 0.24 3.14
N PRO A 36 10.91 1.22 4.00
CA PRO A 36 10.13 0.90 5.19
C PRO A 36 8.88 0.09 4.85
N PRO A 37 8.39 -0.82 5.72
CA PRO A 37 7.28 -1.73 5.39
C PRO A 37 5.96 -1.04 4.99
N THR A 38 5.74 0.21 5.35
CA THR A 38 4.54 0.97 4.96
C THR A 38 4.74 1.80 3.68
N PHE A 39 5.95 1.79 3.09
CA PHE A 39 6.19 2.43 1.79
C PHE A 39 5.33 1.82 0.67
N ALA A 40 4.93 0.56 0.81
CA ALA A 40 3.98 -0.08 -0.09
C ALA A 40 2.67 0.70 -0.26
N THR A 41 2.22 1.49 0.74
CA THR A 41 1.08 2.40 0.57
C THR A 41 1.31 3.38 -0.58
N VAL A 42 2.51 3.97 -0.67
CA VAL A 42 2.87 4.93 -1.73
C VAL A 42 2.82 4.26 -3.09
N VAL A 43 3.30 3.02 -3.18
CA VAL A 43 3.30 2.23 -4.43
C VAL A 43 1.88 1.85 -4.84
N ALA A 44 1.04 1.43 -3.90
CA ALA A 44 -0.33 0.99 -4.17
C ALA A 44 -1.33 2.14 -4.34
N MET A 45 -0.97 3.38 -4.00
CA MET A 45 -1.91 4.49 -3.88
C MET A 45 -2.63 4.82 -5.19
N GLU A 46 -1.91 4.88 -6.31
CA GLU A 46 -2.52 5.20 -7.62
C GLU A 46 -3.53 4.12 -8.05
N SER A 47 -3.14 2.85 -7.93
CA SER A 47 -4.04 1.72 -8.23
C SER A 47 -5.26 1.70 -7.31
N SER A 48 -5.06 2.05 -6.03
CA SER A 48 -6.14 2.16 -5.05
C SER A 48 -7.09 3.32 -5.38
N GLN A 49 -6.59 4.45 -5.87
CA GLN A 49 -7.41 5.59 -6.29
C GLN A 49 -8.32 5.24 -7.47
N THR A 50 -7.82 4.48 -8.45
CA THR A 50 -8.64 4.00 -9.57
C THR A 50 -9.82 3.16 -9.09
N VAL A 51 -9.58 2.24 -8.14
CA VAL A 51 -10.64 1.42 -7.55
C VAL A 51 -11.57 2.26 -6.70
N MET A 52 -11.02 3.17 -5.87
CA MET A 52 -11.83 4.05 -5.02
C MET A 52 -12.76 4.91 -5.88
N PHE A 53 -12.26 5.69 -6.82
CA PHE A 53 -13.07 6.65 -7.57
C PHE A 53 -13.93 6.04 -8.69
N ASP A 54 -14.12 4.73 -8.70
CA ASP A 54 -15.05 4.06 -9.61
C ASP A 54 -16.50 4.49 -9.29
N PRO A 55 -17.19 5.21 -10.21
CA PRO A 55 -18.57 5.66 -9.99
C PRO A 55 -19.55 4.51 -9.74
N GLU A 56 -19.26 3.30 -10.23
CA GLU A 56 -20.12 2.13 -10.05
C GLU A 56 -20.15 1.64 -8.60
N LEU A 57 -19.15 2.02 -7.77
CA LEU A 57 -19.11 1.67 -6.35
C LEU A 57 -20.00 2.55 -5.47
N GLY A 58 -20.38 3.75 -5.94
CA GLY A 58 -21.31 4.63 -5.23
C GLY A 58 -20.87 5.08 -3.82
N LEU A 59 -19.58 4.97 -3.47
CA LEU A 59 -19.08 5.32 -2.15
C LEU A 59 -19.04 6.84 -1.93
N ASP A 60 -19.62 7.32 -0.82
CA ASP A 60 -19.45 8.71 -0.36
C ASP A 60 -18.05 8.90 0.26
N PHE A 61 -17.08 9.31 -0.57
CA PHE A 61 -15.69 9.55 -0.15
C PHE A 61 -15.54 10.56 0.99
N SER A 62 -16.46 11.50 1.15
CA SER A 62 -16.39 12.47 2.26
C SER A 62 -16.56 11.80 3.63
N ARG A 63 -17.02 10.54 3.64
CA ARG A 63 -17.31 9.74 4.84
C ARG A 63 -16.46 8.48 4.94
N VAL A 64 -15.46 8.32 4.08
CA VAL A 64 -14.58 7.15 4.07
C VAL A 64 -13.53 7.24 5.17
N VAL A 65 -13.40 6.15 5.92
CA VAL A 65 -12.32 5.92 6.88
C VAL A 65 -11.57 4.66 6.46
N HIS A 66 -10.23 4.74 6.43
CA HIS A 66 -9.39 3.56 6.26
C HIS A 66 -9.34 2.79 7.58
N ALA A 67 -9.97 1.61 7.61
CA ALA A 67 -10.20 0.84 8.84
C ALA A 67 -9.08 -0.18 9.12
N GLU A 68 -8.57 -0.84 8.09
CA GLU A 68 -7.56 -1.87 8.23
C GLU A 68 -6.58 -1.83 7.07
N GLN A 69 -5.31 -2.12 7.38
CA GLN A 69 -4.26 -2.28 6.41
C GLN A 69 -3.38 -3.46 6.81
N SER A 70 -3.13 -4.38 5.88
CA SER A 70 -2.17 -5.47 6.05
C SER A 70 -1.22 -5.58 4.86
N TYR A 71 -0.02 -6.12 5.13
CA TYR A 71 1.02 -6.37 4.14
C TYR A 71 1.61 -7.75 4.37
N SER A 72 1.75 -8.53 3.30
CA SER A 72 2.43 -9.82 3.30
C SER A 72 3.58 -9.78 2.31
N TYR A 73 4.81 -9.68 2.82
CA TYR A 73 6.03 -9.54 2.02
C TYR A 73 6.66 -10.90 1.72
N SER A 74 6.98 -11.14 0.45
CA SER A 74 7.91 -12.21 0.04
C SER A 74 9.36 -11.75 0.18
N ARG A 75 9.62 -10.47 -0.12
CA ARG A 75 10.89 -9.77 0.16
C ARG A 75 10.66 -8.26 0.32
N PRO A 76 11.57 -7.51 0.95
CA PRO A 76 11.47 -6.05 0.98
C PRO A 76 11.50 -5.43 -0.42
N ILE A 77 10.86 -4.27 -0.57
CA ILE A 77 11.07 -3.40 -1.74
C ILE A 77 12.48 -2.82 -1.63
N CYS A 78 13.28 -2.95 -2.68
CA CYS A 78 14.64 -2.43 -2.77
C CYS A 78 14.69 -1.20 -3.68
N ALA A 79 15.57 -0.25 -3.39
CA ALA A 79 15.78 0.88 -4.27
C ALA A 79 16.35 0.42 -5.63
N GLY A 80 15.56 0.63 -6.69
CA GLY A 80 15.88 0.16 -8.04
C GLY A 80 14.84 -0.83 -8.57
N ASP A 81 13.98 -1.38 -7.70
CA ASP A 81 12.84 -2.18 -8.13
C ASP A 81 11.94 -1.38 -9.09
N GLU A 82 11.61 -2.01 -10.22
CA GLU A 82 10.54 -1.61 -11.12
C GLU A 82 9.33 -2.49 -10.83
N LEU A 83 8.25 -1.88 -10.32
CA LEU A 83 7.11 -2.58 -9.75
C LEU A 83 5.85 -2.39 -10.60
N ILE A 84 5.07 -3.45 -10.73
CA ILE A 84 3.73 -3.50 -11.31
C ILE A 84 2.75 -3.77 -10.19
N VAL A 85 1.67 -2.98 -10.13
CA VAL A 85 0.60 -3.13 -9.14
C VAL A 85 -0.67 -3.61 -9.83
N SER A 86 -1.18 -4.76 -9.39
CA SER A 86 -2.45 -5.31 -9.86
C SER A 86 -3.45 -5.34 -8.70
N SER A 87 -4.46 -4.48 -8.76
CA SER A 87 -5.48 -4.36 -7.71
C SER A 87 -6.81 -4.98 -8.13
N MET A 88 -7.54 -5.49 -7.15
CA MET A 88 -8.89 -5.99 -7.29
C MET A 88 -9.74 -5.63 -6.08
N ILE A 89 -11.05 -5.52 -6.29
CA ILE A 89 -12.03 -5.53 -5.21
C ILE A 89 -12.19 -6.98 -4.76
N GLU A 90 -11.82 -7.27 -3.52
CA GLU A 90 -11.95 -8.61 -2.94
C GLU A 90 -13.34 -8.79 -2.34
N ASN A 91 -13.93 -7.74 -1.76
CA ASN A 91 -15.24 -7.84 -1.11
C ASN A 91 -15.93 -6.47 -0.98
N ILE A 92 -17.25 -6.46 -1.10
CA ILE A 92 -18.13 -5.32 -0.76
C ILE A 92 -19.25 -5.84 0.13
N ARG A 93 -19.45 -5.25 1.31
CA ARG A 93 -20.51 -5.65 2.22
C ARG A 93 -21.02 -4.49 3.06
N VAL A 94 -22.26 -4.58 3.54
CA VAL A 94 -22.82 -3.63 4.51
C VAL A 94 -22.70 -4.21 5.92
N VAL A 95 -22.12 -3.46 6.85
CA VAL A 95 -21.99 -3.85 8.27
C VAL A 95 -22.48 -2.72 9.16
N ALA A 96 -23.54 -3.01 9.94
CA ALA A 96 -24.19 -2.04 10.83
C ALA A 96 -24.55 -0.71 10.13
N GLY A 97 -25.02 -0.79 8.87
CA GLY A 97 -25.39 0.38 8.06
C GLY A 97 -24.21 1.12 7.43
N ASN A 98 -22.99 0.58 7.47
CA ASN A 98 -21.81 1.15 6.80
C ASN A 98 -21.38 0.27 5.63
N ASP A 99 -20.98 0.88 4.53
CA ASP A 99 -20.39 0.16 3.41
C ASP A 99 -18.93 -0.15 3.71
N MET A 100 -18.56 -1.42 3.63
CA MET A 100 -17.19 -1.90 3.78
C MET A 100 -16.68 -2.39 2.44
N LEU A 101 -15.60 -1.77 1.95
CA LEU A 101 -14.89 -2.17 0.75
C LEU A 101 -13.54 -2.79 1.14
N THR A 102 -13.28 -4.01 0.71
CA THR A 102 -11.98 -4.67 0.83
C THR A 102 -11.32 -4.70 -0.54
N THR A 103 -10.13 -4.11 -0.64
CA THR A 103 -9.28 -4.15 -1.83
C THR A 103 -8.04 -4.96 -1.55
N LYS A 104 -7.57 -5.68 -2.56
CA LYS A 104 -6.33 -6.46 -2.51
C LYS A 104 -5.49 -6.12 -3.72
N ALA A 105 -4.20 -5.94 -3.51
CA ALA A 105 -3.26 -5.73 -4.60
C ALA A 105 -2.05 -6.66 -4.49
N SER A 106 -1.66 -7.23 -5.63
CA SER A 106 -0.36 -7.87 -5.83
C SER A 106 0.62 -6.83 -6.34
N ILE A 107 1.82 -6.81 -5.77
CA ILE A 107 2.94 -5.98 -6.20
C ILE A 107 4.06 -6.92 -6.62
N ASP A 108 4.35 -6.89 -7.91
CA ASP A 108 5.29 -7.78 -8.58
C ASP A 108 6.35 -6.94 -9.31
N THR A 109 7.52 -7.50 -9.59
CA THR A 109 8.49 -6.83 -10.46
C THR A 109 8.12 -6.99 -11.93
N VAL A 110 8.72 -6.20 -12.80
CA VAL A 110 8.57 -6.34 -14.27
C VAL A 110 9.05 -7.69 -14.81
N SER A 111 9.87 -8.44 -14.05
CA SER A 111 10.27 -9.81 -14.40
C SER A 111 9.33 -10.90 -13.88
N GLY A 112 8.24 -10.52 -13.21
CA GLY A 112 7.22 -11.42 -12.67
C GLY A 112 7.54 -12.00 -11.28
N GLU A 113 8.55 -11.46 -10.58
CA GLU A 113 8.81 -11.84 -9.19
C GLU A 113 7.82 -11.17 -8.24
N HIS A 114 7.13 -11.95 -7.42
CA HIS A 114 6.25 -11.41 -6.38
C HIS A 114 7.04 -10.74 -5.25
N VAL A 115 6.70 -9.49 -4.94
CA VAL A 115 7.35 -8.72 -3.86
C VAL A 115 6.48 -8.72 -2.61
N LEU A 116 5.21 -8.32 -2.74
CA LEU A 116 4.25 -8.36 -1.65
C LEU A 116 2.80 -8.36 -2.13
N THR A 117 1.92 -8.78 -1.22
CA THR A 117 0.48 -8.56 -1.32
C THR A 117 0.04 -7.58 -0.23
N THR A 118 -0.84 -6.65 -0.58
CA THR A 118 -1.44 -5.68 0.34
C THR A 118 -2.97 -5.81 0.34
N THR A 119 -3.58 -5.73 1.52
CA THR A 119 -5.05 -5.69 1.67
C THR A 119 -5.44 -4.44 2.47
N SER A 120 -6.39 -3.68 1.94
CA SER A 120 -6.93 -2.47 2.54
C SER A 120 -8.44 -2.59 2.73
N VAL A 121 -8.93 -2.16 3.89
CA VAL A 121 -10.36 -2.09 4.18
C VAL A 121 -10.78 -0.65 4.40
N LEU A 122 -11.71 -0.18 3.56
CA LEU A 122 -12.35 1.12 3.69
C LEU A 122 -13.75 0.95 4.25
N VAL A 123 -14.17 1.89 5.08
CA VAL A 123 -15.53 1.97 5.62
C VAL A 123 -16.10 3.33 5.28
N SER A 124 -17.21 3.35 4.54
CA SER A 124 -18.02 4.54 4.32
C SER A 124 -19.23 4.50 5.24
N ARG A 125 -19.47 5.57 6.00
CA ARG A 125 -20.68 5.65 6.83
C ARG A 125 -21.90 5.81 5.96
N GLY A 126 -22.82 4.85 6.01
CA GLY A 126 -24.10 4.97 5.33
C GLY A 126 -24.91 6.14 5.88
N VAL A 127 -25.75 6.71 5.02
CA VAL A 127 -26.73 7.71 5.45
C VAL A 127 -27.78 6.96 6.28
N GLN A 128 -27.92 7.27 7.57
CA GLN A 128 -29.15 6.90 8.28
C GLN A 128 -30.30 7.61 7.56
N THR A 129 -31.09 6.88 6.80
CA THR A 129 -32.40 7.38 6.39
C THR A 129 -33.24 7.50 7.67
N PRO A 130 -33.79 8.69 7.98
CA PRO A 130 -34.61 8.91 9.18
C PRO A 130 -35.83 7.97 9.26
#